data_AF-E9HVA0-F1
#
_entry.id   AF-E9HVA0-F1
#
_cell.length_a   1.000
_cell.length_b   1.000
_cell.length_c   1.000
_cell.angle_alpha   90.00
_cell.angle_beta   90.00
_cell.angle_gamma   90.00
#
_symmetry.space_group_name_H-M   'P 1'
#
loop_
_entity.id
_entity.type
_entity.pdbx_description
1 polymer ?
#
loop_
_entity_poly.entity_id
_entity_poly.type
_entity_poly.pdbx_seq_one_letter_code
_entity_poly.pdbx_strand_id
1 'polypeptide(L)'
;MNQRPASDRPRVVLANDAVAERPARQQHQAGKVAVGNRETPEEQRARLQSQALRMKIFRQDESEAERSARLRDQALSQKALRHEESEAEQLARLQEQSLRQSSLRTEESEVEKLARLRSQSLRQRGLRNQEIEAENAARLRDQLVRQEGLRDNETEESNLSRLQDQSSRQENVRGRETTEERIERAISVRFRHQINLFDEIEQEGHVERSDFMADYRATENEEETAMRREEDRLRTELRREHEEQREREAEELRARNAVDHGEIVPIENEEDEALRLQLMTERDRRGNPRTHRQACKEIVVEDRVHLHDCGDLTKICSECDAKHFAKEMPKDKKFQQCCAKGNVILPPAKPCPEPLASLLQNRHPKSKHFMKQIRNYNSAHAFASMGAKFSPPPGRGPTCVRIQGQIYHQTTPLGETANPRYSDLYFLDSAQATDFRANIEMNSGCCRTLMEELDAMLREKILTP
;
A
#
# COMPACT_ATOMS: atom_id res chain seq x y z
N MET A 1 78.45 -45.91 -5.64
CA MET A 1 77.92 -47.20 -5.13
C MET A 1 78.13 -47.25 -3.63
N ASN A 2 77.06 -47.58 -2.90
CA ASN A 2 76.97 -48.22 -1.56
C ASN A 2 77.69 -47.55 -0.37
N GLN A 3 76.99 -46.98 0.63
CA GLN A 3 76.11 -47.54 1.71
C GLN A 3 76.82 -47.41 3.09
N ARG A 4 76.03 -47.03 4.11
CA ARG A 4 76.31 -46.65 5.53
C ARG A 4 76.82 -47.83 6.41
N PRO A 5 76.90 -47.84 7.79
CA PRO A 5 76.61 -46.81 8.85
C PRO A 5 77.50 -46.80 10.15
N ALA A 6 77.22 -45.82 11.03
CA ALA A 6 77.12 -45.78 12.52
C ALA A 6 78.29 -46.14 13.48
N SER A 7 78.60 -45.24 14.44
CA SER A 7 78.22 -45.41 15.86
C SER A 7 78.70 -44.25 16.77
N ASP A 8 77.91 -44.03 17.82
CA ASP A 8 77.90 -42.97 18.84
C ASP A 8 79.11 -42.91 19.79
N ARG A 9 79.41 -41.69 20.27
CA ARG A 9 79.86 -41.46 21.66
C ARG A 9 79.14 -40.24 22.25
N PRO A 10 78.54 -40.36 23.45
CA PRO A 10 77.75 -39.29 24.06
C PRO A 10 78.63 -38.22 24.71
N ARG A 11 78.30 -36.95 24.47
CA ARG A 11 78.84 -35.78 25.18
C ARG A 11 77.92 -35.50 26.37
N VAL A 12 78.40 -35.78 27.58
CA VAL A 12 77.70 -35.41 28.82
C VAL A 12 77.63 -33.88 28.89
N VAL A 13 76.43 -33.33 28.70
CA VAL A 13 76.12 -31.93 28.98
C VAL A 13 75.70 -31.88 30.44
N LEU A 14 76.52 -31.27 31.28
CA LEU A 14 76.15 -30.90 32.64
C LEU A 14 74.95 -29.94 32.56
N ALA A 15 73.79 -30.38 33.07
CA ALA A 15 72.62 -29.55 33.21
C ALA A 15 72.92 -28.44 34.23
N ASN A 16 72.63 -27.19 33.88
CA ASN A 16 72.77 -26.05 34.79
C ASN A 16 71.64 -26.08 35.84
N ASP A 17 71.98 -26.43 37.08
CA ASP A 17 71.11 -26.37 38.28
C ASP A 17 70.61 -24.95 38.61
N ALA A 18 71.09 -23.91 37.91
CA ALA A 18 70.76 -22.51 38.16
C ALA A 18 69.32 -22.09 37.79
N VAL A 19 68.60 -22.89 36.97
CA VAL A 19 67.21 -22.57 36.59
C VAL A 19 66.21 -23.02 37.67
N ALA A 20 66.54 -24.08 38.43
CA ALA A 20 65.70 -24.63 39.49
C ALA A 20 65.81 -23.88 40.84
N GLU A 21 66.92 -23.18 41.11
CA GLU A 21 67.08 -22.39 42.35
C GLU A 21 66.42 -20.99 42.31
N ARG A 22 66.15 -20.44 41.12
CA ARG A 22 65.56 -19.11 40.97
C ARG A 22 64.16 -19.00 41.60
N PRO A 23 63.23 -19.95 41.40
CA PRO A 23 61.92 -19.93 42.06
C PRO A 23 62.04 -20.01 43.59
N ALA A 24 62.94 -20.85 44.11
CA ALA A 24 63.14 -21.03 45.55
C ALA A 24 63.72 -19.77 46.22
N ARG A 25 64.69 -19.10 45.58
CA ARG A 25 65.22 -17.81 46.06
C ARG A 25 64.19 -16.68 46.00
N GLN A 26 63.37 -16.64 44.95
CA GLN A 26 62.26 -15.68 44.83
C GLN A 26 61.18 -15.93 45.89
N GLN A 27 60.83 -17.19 46.15
CA GLN A 27 59.90 -17.56 47.23
C GLN A 27 60.44 -17.21 48.62
N HIS A 28 61.74 -17.41 48.86
CA HIS A 28 62.38 -17.03 50.12
C HIS A 28 62.44 -15.49 50.29
N GLN A 29 62.74 -14.74 49.23
CA GLN A 29 62.67 -13.27 49.25
C GLN A 29 61.24 -12.75 49.42
N ALA A 30 60.26 -13.33 48.73
CA ALA A 30 58.84 -12.99 48.88
C ALA A 30 58.33 -13.30 50.31
N GLY A 31 58.74 -14.43 50.89
CA GLY A 31 58.44 -14.80 52.27
C GLY A 31 59.04 -13.82 53.29
N LYS A 32 60.24 -13.29 53.05
CA LYS A 32 60.85 -12.23 53.88
C LYS A 32 60.08 -10.90 53.81
N VAL A 33 59.56 -10.54 52.64
CA VAL A 33 58.72 -9.34 52.46
C VAL A 33 57.36 -9.50 53.16
N ALA A 34 56.77 -10.70 53.15
CA ALA A 34 55.48 -10.98 53.79
C ALA A 34 55.54 -10.95 55.33
N VAL A 35 56.67 -11.33 55.94
CA VAL A 35 56.84 -11.42 57.40
C VAL A 35 57.26 -10.08 58.04
N GLY A 36 57.72 -9.10 57.25
CA GLY A 36 58.31 -7.85 57.75
C GLY A 36 57.45 -6.58 57.70
N ASN A 37 56.24 -6.61 57.11
CA ASN A 37 55.47 -5.38 56.88
C ASN A 37 54.58 -5.01 58.06
N ARG A 38 55.13 -4.25 59.01
CA ARG A 38 54.35 -3.33 59.86
C ARG A 38 54.59 -1.89 59.39
N GLU A 39 54.27 -1.62 58.12
CA GLU A 39 54.23 -0.25 57.60
C GLU A 39 53.12 0.53 58.33
N THR A 40 53.42 1.74 58.77
CA THR A 40 52.37 2.65 59.23
C THR A 40 51.55 3.18 58.05
N PRO A 41 50.28 3.59 58.26
CA PRO A 41 49.46 4.16 57.19
C PRO A 41 50.10 5.38 56.49
N GLU A 42 50.92 6.16 57.21
CA GLU A 42 51.62 7.32 56.67
C GLU A 42 52.80 6.93 55.78
N GLU A 43 53.62 5.98 56.22
CA GLU A 43 54.73 5.42 55.42
C GLU A 43 54.20 4.74 54.15
N GLN A 44 53.10 3.98 54.27
CA GLN A 44 52.43 3.36 53.13
C GLN A 44 51.94 4.41 52.13
N ARG A 45 51.33 5.52 52.61
CA ARG A 45 50.91 6.64 51.75
C ARG A 45 52.10 7.30 51.06
N ALA A 46 53.19 7.58 51.77
CA ALA A 46 54.39 8.20 51.21
C ALA A 46 55.06 7.31 50.14
N ARG A 47 55.11 6.00 50.36
CA ARG A 47 55.61 5.03 49.37
C ARG A 47 54.74 5.00 48.12
N LEU A 48 53.41 4.93 48.28
CA LEU A 48 52.46 4.95 47.15
C LEU A 48 52.53 6.26 46.36
N GLN A 49 52.66 7.41 47.03
CA GLN A 49 52.87 8.72 46.39
C GLN A 49 54.16 8.73 45.57
N SER A 50 55.27 8.26 46.15
CA SER A 50 56.57 8.19 45.46
C SER A 50 56.55 7.23 44.27
N GLN A 51 55.80 6.13 44.35
CA GLN A 51 55.60 5.21 43.24
C GLN A 51 54.74 5.83 42.13
N ALA A 52 53.65 6.51 42.48
CA ALA A 52 52.79 7.21 41.53
C ALA A 52 53.55 8.31 40.77
N LEU A 53 54.41 9.06 41.46
CA LEU A 53 55.19 10.14 40.87
C LEU A 53 56.23 9.61 39.86
N ARG A 54 56.93 8.52 40.21
CA ARG A 54 57.82 7.80 39.27
C ARG A 54 57.08 7.30 38.03
N MET A 55 55.89 6.70 38.23
CA MET A 55 55.07 6.21 37.12
C MET A 55 54.54 7.35 36.24
N LYS A 56 54.26 8.52 36.82
CA LYS A 56 53.84 9.71 36.08
C LYS A 56 54.94 10.22 35.16
N ILE A 57 56.18 10.28 35.65
CA ILE A 57 57.35 10.69 34.85
C ILE A 57 57.56 9.70 33.70
N PHE A 58 57.58 8.40 33.99
CA PHE A 58 57.75 7.38 32.95
C PHE A 58 56.68 7.47 31.84
N ARG A 59 55.43 7.77 32.20
CA ARG A 59 54.34 7.97 31.22
C ARG A 59 54.43 9.27 30.43
N GLN A 60 55.14 10.29 30.92
CA GLN A 60 55.35 11.54 30.19
C GLN A 60 56.35 11.37 29.05
N ASP A 61 57.34 10.50 29.25
CA ASP A 61 58.40 10.22 28.28
C ASP A 61 58.05 9.08 27.31
N GLU A 62 56.85 8.47 27.44
CA GLU A 62 56.37 7.39 26.55
C GLU A 62 56.20 7.88 25.11
N SER A 63 56.77 7.14 24.17
CA SER A 63 56.44 7.30 22.75
C SER A 63 55.00 6.88 22.46
N GLU A 64 54.44 7.37 21.34
CA GLU A 64 53.07 7.02 20.93
C GLU A 64 52.88 5.50 20.72
N ALA A 65 53.92 4.82 20.23
CA ALA A 65 53.93 3.37 20.04
C ALA A 65 53.94 2.61 21.38
N GLU A 66 54.76 3.03 22.35
CA GLU A 66 54.82 2.45 23.70
C GLU A 66 53.53 2.69 24.46
N ARG A 67 52.98 3.91 24.39
CA ARG A 67 51.67 4.26 24.96
C ARG A 67 50.58 3.37 24.37
N SER A 68 50.57 3.18 23.05
CA SER A 68 49.59 2.34 22.36
C SER A 68 49.75 0.86 22.70
N ALA A 69 50.98 0.35 22.88
CA ALA A 69 51.22 -1.00 23.37
C ALA A 69 50.74 -1.19 24.81
N ARG A 70 51.09 -0.27 25.73
CA ARG A 70 50.65 -0.32 27.12
C ARG A 70 49.13 -0.27 27.24
N LEU A 71 48.45 0.60 26.49
CA LEU A 71 46.98 0.68 26.50
C LEU A 71 46.33 -0.58 25.92
N ARG A 72 46.94 -1.21 24.90
CA ARG A 72 46.48 -2.51 24.38
C ARG A 72 46.63 -3.62 25.41
N ASP A 73 47.78 -3.73 26.06
CA ASP A 73 48.03 -4.74 27.09
C ASP A 73 47.10 -4.54 28.30
N GLN A 74 46.88 -3.28 28.71
CA GLN A 74 45.92 -2.95 29.75
C GLN A 74 44.48 -3.33 29.35
N ALA A 75 44.09 -3.09 28.10
CA ALA A 75 42.76 -3.47 27.60
C ALA A 75 42.58 -5.00 27.55
N LEU A 76 43.62 -5.74 27.14
CA LEU A 76 43.62 -7.20 27.12
C LEU A 76 43.53 -7.79 28.53
N SER A 77 44.34 -7.28 29.46
CA SER A 77 44.30 -7.69 30.87
C SER A 77 42.93 -7.43 31.50
N GLN A 78 42.34 -6.25 31.28
CA GLN A 78 40.99 -5.96 31.76
C GLN A 78 39.92 -6.83 31.09
N LYS A 79 40.09 -7.19 29.81
CA LYS A 79 39.18 -8.11 29.12
C LYS A 79 39.24 -9.51 29.72
N ALA A 80 40.43 -10.00 30.06
CA ALA A 80 40.62 -11.30 30.72
C ALA A 80 39.94 -11.29 32.10
N LEU A 81 40.20 -10.26 32.92
CA LEU A 81 39.56 -10.11 34.23
C LEU A 81 38.03 -10.07 34.11
N ARG A 82 37.47 -9.34 33.12
CA ARG A 82 36.02 -9.30 32.87
C ARG A 82 35.42 -10.65 32.44
N HIS A 83 36.21 -11.55 31.86
CA HIS A 83 35.74 -12.88 31.46
C HIS A 83 35.73 -13.85 32.65
N GLU A 84 36.52 -13.57 33.68
CA GLU A 84 36.60 -14.35 34.91
C GLU A 84 35.67 -13.82 36.02
N GLU A 85 35.01 -12.67 35.81
CA GLU A 85 34.04 -12.08 36.74
C GLU A 85 32.88 -13.04 37.01
N SER A 86 32.54 -13.22 38.29
CA SER A 86 31.27 -13.84 38.68
C SER A 86 30.07 -12.92 38.35
N GLU A 87 28.87 -13.49 38.28
CA GLU A 87 27.65 -12.70 38.03
C GLU A 87 27.45 -11.57 39.07
N ALA A 88 27.77 -11.83 40.33
CA ALA A 88 27.67 -10.84 41.41
C ALA A 88 28.66 -9.69 41.22
N GLU A 89 29.91 -9.99 40.85
CA GLU A 89 30.94 -8.97 40.57
C GLU A 89 30.60 -8.16 39.31
N GLN A 90 30.09 -8.81 38.27
CA GLN A 90 29.62 -8.15 37.06
C GLN A 90 28.48 -7.17 37.38
N LEU A 91 27.48 -7.58 38.17
CA LEU A 91 26.38 -6.72 38.59
C LEU A 91 26.86 -5.53 39.41
N ALA A 92 27.75 -5.75 40.39
CA ALA A 92 28.32 -4.69 41.21
C ALA A 92 29.10 -3.67 40.37
N ARG A 93 29.93 -4.13 39.41
CA ARG A 93 30.68 -3.25 38.50
C ARG A 93 29.75 -2.45 37.60
N LEU A 94 28.70 -3.06 37.04
CA LEU A 94 27.71 -2.37 36.20
C LEU A 94 26.90 -1.35 37.01
N GLN A 95 26.54 -1.66 38.24
CA GLN A 95 25.84 -0.73 39.14
C GLN A 95 26.73 0.47 39.48
N GLU A 96 27.99 0.25 39.86
CA GLU A 96 28.94 1.31 40.15
C GLU A 96 29.21 2.18 38.90
N GLN A 97 29.32 1.57 37.72
CA GLN A 97 29.42 2.29 36.45
C GLN A 97 28.19 3.14 36.15
N SER A 98 26.99 2.61 36.40
CA SER A 98 25.72 3.34 36.22
C SER A 98 25.65 4.56 37.13
N LEU A 99 26.00 4.40 38.42
CA LEU A 99 26.04 5.50 39.40
C LEU A 99 27.02 6.59 38.99
N ARG A 100 28.25 6.23 38.61
CA ARG A 100 29.25 7.20 38.11
C ARG A 100 28.74 7.97 36.88
N GLN A 101 28.13 7.27 35.93
CA GLN A 101 27.58 7.94 34.74
C GLN A 101 26.40 8.86 35.09
N SER A 102 25.58 8.48 36.07
CA SER A 102 24.50 9.34 36.57
C SER A 102 25.06 10.64 37.15
N SER A 103 26.06 10.56 38.03
CA SER A 103 26.73 11.73 38.61
C SER A 103 27.35 12.64 37.55
N LEU A 104 28.04 12.06 36.57
CA LEU A 104 28.61 12.84 35.46
C LEU A 104 27.53 13.54 34.61
N ARG A 105 26.35 12.91 34.42
CA ARG A 105 25.23 13.53 33.70
C ARG A 105 24.56 14.64 34.50
N THR A 106 24.56 14.58 35.83
CA THR A 106 24.00 15.66 36.67
C THR A 106 24.91 16.88 36.73
N GLU A 107 26.21 16.69 36.57
CA GLU A 107 27.22 17.77 36.55
C GLU A 107 27.48 18.33 35.14
N GLU A 108 26.88 17.75 34.11
CA GLU A 108 27.05 18.12 32.71
C GLU A 108 26.51 19.54 32.43
N SER A 109 27.31 20.38 31.76
CA SER A 109 26.83 21.69 31.31
C SER A 109 25.79 21.53 30.18
N GLU A 110 24.93 22.53 29.99
CA GLU A 110 23.92 22.48 28.92
C GLU A 110 24.54 22.34 27.51
N VAL A 111 25.73 22.90 27.29
CA VAL A 111 26.45 22.76 26.01
C VAL A 111 26.92 21.31 25.80
N GLU A 112 27.50 20.69 26.82
CA GLU A 112 27.96 19.30 26.78
C GLU A 112 26.77 18.35 26.59
N LYS A 113 25.67 18.58 27.32
CA LYS A 113 24.42 17.83 27.22
C LYS A 113 23.84 17.88 25.81
N LEU A 114 23.77 19.06 25.19
CA LEU A 114 23.31 19.22 23.82
C LEU A 114 24.24 18.52 22.82
N ALA A 115 25.56 18.61 23.00
CA ALA A 115 26.52 17.92 22.15
C ALA A 115 26.41 16.39 22.25
N ARG A 116 26.24 15.86 23.47
CA ARG A 116 26.01 14.44 23.73
C ARG A 116 24.70 13.96 23.11
N LEU A 117 23.60 14.69 23.30
CA LEU A 117 22.29 14.35 22.73
C LEU A 117 22.29 14.41 21.20
N ARG A 118 22.94 15.41 20.59
CA ARG A 118 23.14 15.45 19.12
C ARG A 118 23.93 14.24 18.64
N SER A 119 25.06 13.94 19.28
CA SER A 119 25.89 12.81 18.90
C SER A 119 25.15 11.48 19.04
N GLN A 120 24.33 11.33 20.09
CA GLN A 120 23.46 10.18 20.29
C GLN A 120 22.39 10.07 19.19
N SER A 121 21.71 11.17 18.87
CA SER A 121 20.69 11.22 17.83
C SER A 121 21.25 10.86 16.45
N LEU A 122 22.43 11.38 16.11
CA LEU A 122 23.11 11.07 14.85
C LEU A 122 23.51 9.60 14.76
N ARG A 123 24.08 9.02 15.83
CA ARG A 123 24.41 7.58 15.86
C ARG A 123 23.17 6.72 15.70
N GLN A 124 22.09 7.02 16.42
CA GLN A 124 20.83 6.27 16.29
C GLN A 124 20.21 6.41 14.91
N ARG A 125 20.27 7.60 14.29
CA ARG A 125 19.81 7.79 12.91
C ARG A 125 20.63 6.97 11.92
N GLY A 126 21.96 6.93 12.09
CA GLY A 126 22.85 6.11 11.29
C GLY A 126 22.50 4.63 11.37
N LEU A 127 22.28 4.11 12.57
CA LEU A 127 21.83 2.72 12.78
C LEU A 127 20.47 2.46 12.13
N ARG A 128 19.48 3.34 12.35
CA ARG A 128 18.13 3.21 11.76
C ARG A 128 18.15 3.21 10.23
N ASN A 129 19.03 3.98 9.60
CA ASN A 129 19.16 4.01 8.15
C ASN A 129 19.80 2.75 7.57
N GLN A 130 20.45 1.93 8.40
CA GLN A 130 21.07 0.66 8.01
C GLN A 130 20.19 -0.54 8.36
N GLU A 131 19.06 -0.33 9.06
CA GLU A 131 18.12 -1.40 9.41
C GLU A 131 17.53 -2.03 8.15
N ILE A 132 17.56 -3.35 8.09
CA ILE A 132 16.78 -4.11 7.11
C ILE A 132 15.30 -4.14 7.52
N GLU A 133 14.41 -4.47 6.60
CA GLU A 133 12.95 -4.47 6.84
C GLU A 133 12.55 -5.30 8.07
N ALA A 134 13.16 -6.47 8.26
CA ALA A 134 12.88 -7.34 9.42
C ALA A 134 13.27 -6.68 10.76
N GLU A 135 14.42 -6.00 10.81
CA GLU A 135 14.90 -5.28 12.00
C GLU A 135 14.03 -4.06 12.30
N ASN A 136 13.67 -3.30 11.26
CA ASN A 136 12.76 -2.16 11.39
C ASN A 136 11.39 -2.62 11.92
N ALA A 137 10.84 -3.71 11.36
CA ALA A 137 9.58 -4.29 11.82
C ALA A 137 9.65 -4.77 13.29
N ALA A 138 10.76 -5.42 13.69
CA ALA A 138 10.97 -5.84 15.08
C ALA A 138 11.03 -4.64 16.04
N ARG A 139 11.79 -3.59 15.68
CA ARG A 139 11.90 -2.36 16.47
C ARG A 139 10.55 -1.67 16.64
N LEU A 140 9.73 -1.62 15.58
CA LEU A 140 8.38 -1.04 15.62
C LEU A 140 7.44 -1.88 16.51
N ARG A 141 7.50 -3.21 16.43
CA ARG A 141 6.75 -4.10 17.34
C ARG A 141 7.13 -3.86 18.81
N ASP A 142 8.42 -3.84 19.12
CA ASP A 142 8.91 -3.54 20.48
C ASP A 142 8.48 -2.16 20.97
N GLN A 143 8.42 -1.18 20.07
CA GLN A 143 7.92 0.16 20.40
C GLN A 143 6.43 0.16 20.72
N LEU A 144 5.62 -0.62 19.99
CA LEU A 144 4.19 -0.78 20.26
C LEU A 144 3.97 -1.43 21.63
N VAL A 145 4.64 -2.56 21.92
CA VAL A 145 4.53 -3.26 23.21
C VAL A 145 4.90 -2.35 24.38
N ARG A 146 5.98 -1.57 24.26
CA ARG A 146 6.34 -0.60 25.30
C ARG A 146 5.29 0.49 25.50
N GLN A 147 4.66 0.97 24.42
CA GLN A 147 3.60 1.97 24.53
C GLN A 147 2.33 1.39 25.14
N GLU A 148 1.97 0.16 24.80
CA GLU A 148 0.84 -0.55 25.39
C GLU A 148 1.02 -0.72 26.90
N GLY A 149 2.18 -1.21 27.35
CA GLY A 149 2.46 -1.32 28.78
C GLY A 149 2.48 0.03 29.51
N LEU A 150 2.80 1.15 28.85
CA LEU A 150 2.65 2.48 29.42
C LEU A 150 1.18 2.92 29.52
N ARG A 151 0.34 2.53 28.56
CA ARG A 151 -1.11 2.82 28.56
C ARG A 151 -1.85 2.01 29.62
N ASP A 152 -1.46 0.75 29.84
CA ASP A 152 -2.06 -0.12 30.86
C ASP A 152 -1.85 0.40 32.29
N ASN A 153 -0.76 1.14 32.51
CA ASN A 153 -0.41 1.73 33.80
C ASN A 153 -0.74 3.24 33.88
N GLU A 154 -1.48 3.78 32.90
CA GLU A 154 -1.81 5.21 32.82
C GLU A 154 -2.88 5.57 33.85
N THR A 155 -2.64 6.61 34.66
CA THR A 155 -3.68 7.16 35.55
C THR A 155 -4.74 7.90 34.75
N GLU A 156 -5.96 8.01 35.28
CA GLU A 156 -7.06 8.73 34.60
C GLU A 156 -6.68 10.17 34.24
N GLU A 157 -5.98 10.88 35.15
CA GLU A 157 -5.50 12.24 34.92
C GLU A 157 -4.47 12.32 33.78
N SER A 158 -3.52 11.37 33.73
CA SER A 158 -2.55 11.28 32.64
C SER A 158 -3.21 10.95 31.30
N ASN A 159 -4.20 10.05 31.30
CA ASN A 159 -4.96 9.68 30.10
C ASN A 159 -5.74 10.87 29.55
N LEU A 160 -6.45 11.61 30.41
CA LEU A 160 -7.15 12.84 30.04
C LEU A 160 -6.20 13.88 29.44
N SER A 161 -5.06 14.11 30.09
CA SER A 161 -4.02 15.04 29.61
C SER A 161 -3.49 14.61 28.23
N ARG A 162 -3.18 13.32 28.04
CA ARG A 162 -2.72 12.78 26.76
C ARG A 162 -3.77 12.92 25.65
N LEU A 163 -5.04 12.67 25.94
CA LEU A 163 -6.14 12.83 24.98
C LEU A 163 -6.36 14.29 24.60
N GLN A 164 -6.25 15.21 25.57
CA GLN A 164 -6.31 16.66 25.31
C GLN A 164 -5.15 17.13 24.44
N ASP A 165 -3.93 16.68 24.73
CA ASP A 165 -2.74 16.96 23.91
C ASP A 165 -2.89 16.40 22.50
N GLN A 166 -3.41 15.17 22.37
CA GLN A 166 -3.65 14.53 21.08
C GLN A 166 -4.70 15.29 20.26
N SER A 167 -5.80 15.70 20.88
CA SER A 167 -6.85 16.51 20.26
C SER A 167 -6.30 17.85 19.77
N SER A 168 -5.57 18.55 20.63
CA SER A 168 -4.95 19.86 20.31
C SER A 168 -3.94 19.77 19.17
N ARG A 169 -3.14 18.70 19.11
CA ARG A 169 -2.21 18.45 18.00
C ARG A 169 -2.96 18.18 16.70
N GLN A 170 -4.01 17.37 16.73
CA GLN A 170 -4.83 17.08 15.54
C GLN A 170 -5.57 18.32 15.05
N GLU A 171 -6.05 19.19 15.94
CA GLU A 171 -6.65 20.47 15.57
C GLU A 171 -5.65 21.40 14.88
N ASN A 172 -4.43 21.52 15.43
CA ASN A 172 -3.37 22.31 14.80
C ASN A 172 -2.97 21.79 13.41
N VAL A 173 -2.93 20.46 13.22
CA VAL A 173 -2.68 19.86 11.90
C VAL A 173 -3.84 20.18 10.95
N ARG A 174 -5.09 19.97 11.39
CA ARG A 174 -6.30 20.24 10.59
C ARG A 174 -6.49 21.72 10.23
N GLY A 175 -6.04 22.63 11.08
CA GLY A 175 -6.06 24.08 10.82
C GLY A 175 -5.05 24.53 9.77
N ARG A 176 -4.04 23.69 9.48
CA ARG A 176 -3.01 23.94 8.45
C ARG A 176 -3.25 23.16 7.15
N GLU A 177 -4.27 22.30 7.11
CA GLU A 177 -4.62 21.50 5.92
C GLU A 177 -5.01 22.42 4.76
N THR A 178 -4.45 22.11 3.59
CA THR A 178 -4.95 22.62 2.32
C THR A 178 -6.32 22.02 2.00
N THR A 179 -7.02 22.59 1.02
CA THR A 179 -8.33 22.08 0.58
C THR A 179 -8.24 20.65 0.05
N GLU A 180 -7.14 20.31 -0.65
CA GLU A 180 -6.89 18.97 -1.19
C GLU A 180 -6.64 17.96 -0.06
N GLU A 181 -5.75 18.28 0.89
CA GLU A 181 -5.46 17.42 2.07
C GLU A 181 -6.71 17.19 2.94
N ARG A 182 -7.57 18.21 3.07
CA ARG A 182 -8.85 18.09 3.80
C ARG A 182 -9.80 17.11 3.10
N ILE A 183 -9.87 17.14 1.77
CA ILE A 183 -10.69 16.22 0.97
C ILE A 183 -10.16 14.79 1.11
N GLU A 184 -8.84 14.58 0.96
CA GLU A 184 -8.22 13.27 1.11
C GLU A 184 -8.44 12.66 2.51
N ARG A 185 -8.30 13.46 3.57
CA ARG A 185 -8.58 13.01 4.94
C ARG A 185 -10.05 12.62 5.09
N ALA A 186 -10.99 13.39 4.55
CA ALA A 186 -12.43 13.11 4.64
C ALA A 186 -12.78 11.79 3.93
N ILE A 187 -12.18 11.55 2.76
CA ILE A 187 -12.30 10.31 2.00
C ILE A 187 -11.75 9.13 2.83
N SER A 188 -10.54 9.25 3.37
CA SER A 188 -9.92 8.19 4.19
C SER A 188 -10.69 7.85 5.47
N VAL A 189 -11.34 8.84 6.11
CA VAL A 189 -12.18 8.61 7.31
C VAL A 189 -13.46 7.88 6.93
N ARG A 190 -14.11 8.25 5.81
CA ARG A 190 -15.31 7.56 5.32
C ARG A 190 -15.02 6.11 4.95
N PHE A 191 -13.88 5.84 4.30
CA PHE A 191 -13.45 4.48 3.98
C PHE A 191 -13.24 3.60 5.22
N ARG A 192 -12.49 4.07 6.20
CA ARG A 192 -12.31 3.35 7.47
C ARG A 192 -13.62 3.05 8.20
N HIS A 193 -14.57 3.98 8.15
CA HIS A 193 -15.89 3.75 8.74
C HIS A 193 -16.66 2.63 8.00
N GLN A 194 -16.59 2.57 6.67
CA GLN A 194 -17.22 1.51 5.88
C GLN A 194 -16.57 0.13 6.11
N ILE A 195 -15.25 0.06 6.25
CA ILE A 195 -14.54 -1.20 6.55
C ILE A 195 -14.96 -1.75 7.91
N ASN A 196 -14.99 -0.89 8.94
CA ASN A 196 -15.40 -1.32 10.29
C ASN A 196 -16.85 -1.86 10.31
N LEU A 197 -17.77 -1.23 9.56
CA LEU A 197 -19.14 -1.71 9.41
C LEU A 197 -19.22 -3.07 8.71
N PHE A 198 -18.28 -3.37 7.80
CA PHE A 198 -18.22 -4.64 7.09
C PHE A 198 -17.66 -5.76 7.99
N ASP A 199 -16.60 -5.49 8.74
CA ASP A 199 -15.98 -6.43 9.68
C ASP A 199 -16.95 -6.80 10.84
N GLU A 200 -17.75 -5.85 11.33
CA GLU A 200 -18.80 -6.11 12.34
C GLU A 200 -19.87 -7.09 11.81
N ILE A 201 -20.26 -6.96 10.53
CA ILE A 201 -21.25 -7.85 9.88
C ILE A 201 -20.69 -9.26 9.63
N GLU A 202 -19.39 -9.38 9.31
CA GLU A 202 -18.75 -10.68 9.09
C GLU A 202 -18.51 -11.46 10.40
N GLN A 203 -18.12 -10.79 11.48
CA GLN A 203 -17.88 -11.43 12.78
C GLN A 203 -19.16 -11.98 13.43
N GLU A 204 -20.30 -11.30 13.28
CA GLU A 204 -21.60 -11.79 13.76
C GLU A 204 -22.13 -13.01 12.96
N GLY A 205 -21.66 -13.21 11.73
CA GLY A 205 -22.15 -14.26 10.83
C GLY A 205 -21.44 -15.62 10.94
N HIS A 206 -20.19 -15.65 11.42
CA HIS A 206 -19.27 -16.76 11.08
C HIS A 206 -18.97 -17.75 12.21
N VAL A 207 -19.18 -17.41 13.49
CA VAL A 207 -18.55 -18.16 14.61
C VAL A 207 -19.42 -19.27 15.24
N GLU A 208 -20.76 -19.18 15.22
CA GLU A 208 -21.57 -20.11 16.05
C GLU A 208 -22.36 -21.21 15.32
N ARG A 209 -22.50 -21.16 13.99
CA ARG A 209 -23.61 -21.89 13.31
C ARG A 209 -23.22 -23.02 12.36
N SER A 210 -21.93 -23.18 12.02
CA SER A 210 -21.50 -24.09 10.94
C SER A 210 -21.44 -25.56 11.38
N ASP A 211 -20.76 -25.85 12.50
CA ASP A 211 -20.29 -27.22 12.70
C ASP A 211 -21.26 -28.07 13.56
N PHE A 212 -22.05 -27.45 14.44
CA PHE A 212 -23.05 -28.15 15.26
C PHE A 212 -24.33 -28.55 14.49
N MET A 213 -24.72 -27.76 13.48
CA MET A 213 -25.95 -27.99 12.71
C MET A 213 -25.81 -29.08 11.65
N ALA A 214 -24.59 -29.40 11.20
CA ALA A 214 -24.36 -30.42 10.18
C ALA A 214 -24.62 -31.85 10.69
N ASP A 215 -24.23 -32.12 11.93
CA ASP A 215 -24.42 -33.44 12.56
C ASP A 215 -25.88 -33.70 12.95
N TYR A 216 -26.61 -32.66 13.38
CA TYR A 216 -28.03 -32.79 13.72
C TYR A 216 -28.90 -33.04 12.47
N ARG A 217 -28.57 -32.40 11.34
CA ARG A 217 -29.25 -32.57 10.04
C ARG A 217 -29.13 -33.99 9.47
N ALA A 218 -28.11 -34.74 9.87
CA ALA A 218 -27.91 -36.13 9.44
C ALA A 218 -28.89 -37.09 10.13
N THR A 219 -29.55 -36.67 11.21
CA THR A 219 -30.47 -37.50 12.02
C THR A 219 -31.93 -37.05 11.97
N GLU A 220 -32.28 -36.03 11.17
CA GLU A 220 -33.65 -35.49 11.08
C GLU A 220 -34.62 -36.43 10.37
N ASN A 221 -35.83 -36.54 10.92
CA ASN A 221 -36.93 -37.30 10.32
C ASN A 221 -37.66 -36.50 9.21
N GLU A 222 -38.55 -37.12 8.42
CA GLU A 222 -39.25 -36.45 7.32
C GLU A 222 -40.12 -35.26 7.76
N GLU A 223 -40.75 -35.34 8.94
CA GLU A 223 -41.55 -34.23 9.49
C GLU A 223 -40.67 -33.07 9.98
N GLU A 224 -39.51 -33.37 10.58
CA GLU A 224 -38.56 -32.36 11.06
C GLU A 224 -37.86 -31.63 9.90
N THR A 225 -37.50 -32.37 8.85
CA THR A 225 -36.97 -31.78 7.61
C THR A 225 -38.00 -30.91 6.88
N ALA A 226 -39.30 -31.23 6.97
CA ALA A 226 -40.37 -30.40 6.43
C ALA A 226 -40.55 -29.10 7.23
N MET A 227 -40.59 -29.18 8.56
CA MET A 227 -40.67 -28.02 9.45
C MET A 227 -39.48 -27.06 9.26
N ARG A 228 -38.25 -27.59 9.15
CA ARG A 228 -37.05 -26.78 8.88
C ARG A 228 -37.09 -26.13 7.50
N ARG A 229 -37.60 -26.82 6.46
CA ARG A 229 -37.77 -26.22 5.12
C ARG A 229 -38.77 -25.08 5.14
N GLU A 230 -39.80 -25.17 5.97
CA GLU A 230 -40.79 -24.11 6.16
C GLU A 230 -40.21 -22.95 6.97
N GLU A 231 -39.43 -23.22 8.02
CA GLU A 231 -38.68 -22.21 8.77
C GLU A 231 -37.62 -21.51 7.90
N ASP A 232 -36.88 -22.24 7.07
CA ASP A 232 -35.92 -21.66 6.11
C ASP A 232 -36.62 -20.79 5.07
N ARG A 233 -37.82 -21.19 4.61
CA ARG A 233 -38.64 -20.37 3.71
C ARG A 233 -39.06 -19.07 4.40
N LEU A 234 -39.62 -19.15 5.61
CA LEU A 234 -40.01 -17.97 6.39
C LEU A 234 -38.82 -17.06 6.70
N ARG A 235 -37.66 -17.64 7.01
CA ARG A 235 -36.41 -16.88 7.24
C ARG A 235 -35.89 -16.21 5.96
N THR A 236 -36.06 -16.86 4.82
CA THR A 236 -35.71 -16.30 3.51
C THR A 236 -36.68 -15.19 3.11
N GLU A 237 -37.97 -15.35 3.40
CA GLU A 237 -39.00 -14.32 3.22
C GLU A 237 -38.73 -13.11 4.11
N LEU A 238 -38.47 -13.31 5.41
CA LEU A 238 -38.10 -12.23 6.34
C LEU A 238 -36.82 -11.50 5.90
N ARG A 239 -35.84 -12.24 5.34
CA ARG A 239 -34.62 -11.64 4.79
C ARG A 239 -34.91 -10.79 3.56
N ARG A 240 -35.79 -11.25 2.67
CA ARG A 240 -36.25 -10.48 1.50
C ARG A 240 -37.02 -9.24 1.95
N GLU A 241 -37.88 -9.34 2.96
CA GLU A 241 -38.59 -8.19 3.53
C GLU A 241 -37.62 -7.16 4.11
N HIS A 242 -36.60 -7.61 4.87
CA HIS A 242 -35.57 -6.73 5.41
C HIS A 242 -34.65 -6.15 4.32
N GLU A 243 -34.40 -6.89 3.24
CA GLU A 243 -33.65 -6.40 2.07
C GLU A 243 -34.46 -5.35 1.30
N GLU A 244 -35.75 -5.58 1.09
CA GLU A 244 -36.68 -4.58 0.56
C GLU A 244 -36.79 -3.36 1.47
N GLN A 245 -36.77 -3.55 2.79
CA GLN A 245 -36.81 -2.45 3.76
C GLN A 245 -35.52 -1.63 3.73
N ARG A 246 -34.35 -2.27 3.66
CA ARG A 246 -33.06 -1.60 3.44
C ARG A 246 -33.00 -0.91 2.08
N GLU A 247 -33.59 -1.49 1.04
CA GLU A 247 -33.63 -0.86 -0.28
C GLU A 247 -34.53 0.38 -0.29
N ARG A 248 -35.66 0.35 0.42
CA ARG A 248 -36.53 1.52 0.68
C ARG A 248 -35.80 2.58 1.48
N GLU A 249 -35.12 2.22 2.57
CA GLU A 249 -34.32 3.16 3.37
C GLU A 249 -33.16 3.74 2.56
N ALA A 250 -32.51 2.95 1.69
CA ALA A 250 -31.47 3.42 0.78
C ALA A 250 -32.05 4.30 -0.35
N GLU A 251 -33.28 4.06 -0.79
CA GLU A 251 -34.00 4.93 -1.73
C GLU A 251 -34.41 6.25 -1.07
N GLU A 252 -34.90 6.23 0.17
CA GLU A 252 -35.15 7.42 0.98
C GLU A 252 -33.87 8.20 1.29
N LEU A 253 -32.78 7.52 1.60
CA LEU A 253 -31.48 8.13 1.79
C LEU A 253 -30.93 8.70 0.47
N ARG A 254 -31.14 8.02 -0.67
CA ARG A 254 -30.83 8.56 -2.00
C ARG A 254 -31.68 9.79 -2.32
N ALA A 255 -32.96 9.79 -1.94
CA ALA A 255 -33.83 10.95 -2.09
C ALA A 255 -33.39 12.11 -1.18
N ARG A 256 -33.06 11.84 0.09
CA ARG A 256 -32.58 12.82 1.06
C ARG A 256 -31.21 13.38 0.64
N ASN A 257 -30.30 12.52 0.22
CA ASN A 257 -29.01 12.92 -0.35
C ASN A 257 -29.17 13.66 -1.69
N ALA A 258 -30.23 13.40 -2.48
CA ALA A 258 -30.52 14.19 -3.67
C ALA A 258 -31.06 15.59 -3.33
N VAL A 259 -31.75 15.75 -2.18
CA VAL A 259 -32.13 17.06 -1.64
C VAL A 259 -30.90 17.77 -1.04
N ASP A 260 -30.05 17.07 -0.28
CA ASP A 260 -28.81 17.63 0.30
C ASP A 260 -27.74 17.92 -0.79
N HIS A 261 -27.67 17.11 -1.86
CA HIS A 261 -26.88 17.42 -3.06
C HIS A 261 -27.57 18.44 -3.99
N GLY A 262 -28.81 18.83 -3.69
CA GLY A 262 -29.42 20.04 -4.22
C GLY A 262 -28.72 21.31 -3.71
N GLU A 263 -27.95 21.25 -2.62
CA GLU A 263 -27.16 22.37 -2.09
C GLU A 263 -25.71 22.43 -2.63
N ILE A 264 -25.26 21.43 -3.39
CA ILE A 264 -24.00 21.49 -4.17
C ILE A 264 -24.32 21.69 -5.67
N VAL A 265 -25.37 22.46 -5.94
CA VAL A 265 -25.37 23.31 -7.13
C VAL A 265 -24.58 24.55 -6.69
N PRO A 266 -23.44 24.92 -7.32
CA PRO A 266 -22.96 26.29 -7.14
C PRO A 266 -24.18 27.15 -7.48
N ILE A 267 -24.72 27.88 -6.51
CA ILE A 267 -25.90 28.74 -6.71
C ILE A 267 -25.65 29.45 -8.04
N GLU A 268 -26.36 29.04 -9.10
CA GLU A 268 -26.30 29.78 -10.36
C GLU A 268 -26.81 31.15 -9.92
N ASN A 269 -25.93 32.15 -9.94
CA ASN A 269 -26.41 33.50 -9.71
C ASN A 269 -27.49 33.77 -10.78
N GLU A 270 -28.45 34.64 -10.53
CA GLU A 270 -29.49 34.95 -11.54
C GLU A 270 -28.87 35.32 -12.90
N GLU A 271 -27.66 35.88 -12.90
CA GLU A 271 -26.85 36.18 -14.07
C GLU A 271 -26.32 34.92 -14.80
N ASP A 272 -25.88 33.90 -14.06
CA ASP A 272 -25.36 32.64 -14.60
C ASP A 272 -26.49 31.76 -15.15
N GLU A 273 -27.64 31.71 -14.45
CA GLU A 273 -28.84 31.03 -14.92
C GLU A 273 -29.38 31.74 -16.19
N ALA A 274 -29.43 33.07 -16.18
CA ALA A 274 -29.83 33.86 -17.35
C ALA A 274 -28.87 33.65 -18.53
N LEU A 275 -27.56 33.60 -18.30
CA LEU A 275 -26.56 33.35 -19.34
C LEU A 275 -26.69 31.94 -19.92
N ARG A 276 -26.91 30.92 -19.08
CA ARG A 276 -27.14 29.54 -19.53
C ARG A 276 -28.43 29.42 -20.34
N LEU A 277 -29.52 30.03 -19.89
CA LEU A 277 -30.79 30.08 -20.63
C LEU A 277 -30.64 30.85 -21.95
N GLN A 278 -29.87 31.95 -21.98
CA GLN A 278 -29.55 32.67 -23.21
C GLN A 278 -28.72 31.81 -24.16
N LEU A 279 -27.70 31.10 -23.69
CA LEU A 279 -26.89 30.20 -24.52
C LEU A 279 -27.71 29.02 -25.06
N MET A 280 -28.62 28.44 -24.27
CA MET A 280 -29.52 27.39 -24.74
C MET A 280 -30.54 27.92 -25.74
N THR A 281 -31.19 29.06 -25.47
CA THR A 281 -32.12 29.68 -26.44
C THR A 281 -31.42 30.18 -27.70
N GLU A 282 -30.18 30.64 -27.62
CA GLU A 282 -29.35 30.93 -28.79
C GLU A 282 -29.01 29.67 -29.57
N ARG A 283 -28.65 28.56 -28.89
CA ARG A 283 -28.36 27.29 -29.55
C ARG A 283 -29.60 26.71 -30.23
N ASP A 284 -30.76 26.82 -29.59
CA ASP A 284 -32.05 26.38 -30.13
C ASP A 284 -32.54 27.30 -31.27
N ARG A 285 -32.33 28.62 -31.16
CA ARG A 285 -32.56 29.58 -32.26
C ARG A 285 -31.60 29.36 -33.43
N ARG A 286 -30.34 29.06 -33.17
CA ARG A 286 -29.32 28.70 -34.17
C ARG A 286 -29.53 27.30 -34.72
N GLY A 287 -30.43 26.50 -34.13
CA GLY A 287 -30.69 25.12 -34.47
C GLY A 287 -30.59 24.93 -35.97
N ASN A 288 -29.75 23.97 -36.41
CA ASN A 288 -29.49 23.77 -37.84
C ASN A 288 -30.86 23.57 -38.53
N PRO A 289 -31.38 24.57 -39.28
CA PRO A 289 -32.79 24.62 -39.62
C PRO A 289 -33.20 23.42 -40.49
N ARG A 290 -32.21 22.79 -41.12
CA ARG A 290 -32.35 21.61 -41.97
C ARG A 290 -32.64 20.33 -41.18
N THR A 291 -32.00 20.11 -40.03
CA THR A 291 -32.11 18.83 -39.31
C THR A 291 -33.24 18.82 -38.29
N HIS A 292 -33.50 19.95 -37.61
CA HIS A 292 -34.59 20.03 -36.60
C HIS A 292 -35.97 19.76 -37.23
N ARG A 293 -36.29 20.42 -38.34
CA ARG A 293 -37.57 20.18 -39.06
C ARG A 293 -37.71 18.76 -39.57
N GLN A 294 -36.61 18.05 -39.83
CA GLN A 294 -36.62 16.70 -40.36
C GLN A 294 -36.73 15.66 -39.23
N ALA A 295 -36.13 15.93 -38.08
CA ALA A 295 -36.24 15.14 -36.86
C ALA A 295 -37.62 15.26 -36.18
N CYS A 296 -38.27 16.43 -36.27
CA CYS A 296 -39.62 16.66 -35.76
C CYS A 296 -40.74 16.18 -36.71
N LYS A 297 -40.41 15.51 -37.83
CA LYS A 297 -41.44 14.89 -38.67
C LYS A 297 -42.01 13.70 -37.93
N GLU A 298 -43.28 13.79 -37.58
CA GLU A 298 -44.03 12.70 -36.98
C GLU A 298 -44.07 11.51 -37.95
N ILE A 299 -43.48 10.39 -37.55
CA ILE A 299 -43.57 9.14 -38.29
C ILE A 299 -44.93 8.52 -37.95
N VAL A 300 -45.95 8.87 -38.73
CA VAL A 300 -47.33 8.44 -38.48
C VAL A 300 -47.53 6.93 -38.75
N VAL A 301 -46.70 6.33 -39.62
CA VAL A 301 -46.72 4.90 -39.95
C VAL A 301 -45.29 4.41 -40.23
N GLU A 302 -44.72 3.59 -39.36
CA GLU A 302 -43.35 3.06 -39.49
C GLU A 302 -43.15 2.23 -40.78
N ASP A 303 -44.17 1.48 -41.22
CA ASP A 303 -44.13 0.62 -42.41
C ASP A 303 -43.96 1.38 -43.75
N ARG A 304 -44.08 2.71 -43.74
CA ARG A 304 -43.94 3.56 -44.95
C ARG A 304 -42.58 4.27 -45.05
N VAL A 305 -41.67 4.06 -44.11
CA VAL A 305 -40.34 4.65 -44.16
C VAL A 305 -39.50 3.89 -45.20
N HIS A 306 -39.18 4.54 -46.32
CA HIS A 306 -38.32 3.95 -47.34
C HIS A 306 -36.90 3.82 -46.79
N LEU A 307 -36.29 2.64 -46.95
CA LEU A 307 -34.90 2.39 -46.61
C LEU A 307 -34.01 3.41 -47.32
N HIS A 308 -33.31 4.25 -46.56
CA HIS A 308 -32.34 5.16 -47.12
C HIS A 308 -31.00 4.44 -47.26
N ASP A 309 -30.67 4.06 -48.48
CA ASP A 309 -29.35 3.52 -48.81
C ASP A 309 -28.41 4.62 -49.33
N CYS A 310 -27.25 4.77 -48.67
CA CYS A 310 -26.18 5.69 -49.07
C CYS A 310 -25.21 5.07 -50.09
N GLY A 311 -25.34 3.78 -50.38
CA GLY A 311 -24.44 3.00 -51.23
C GLY A 311 -23.08 2.74 -50.58
N ASP A 312 -22.12 2.22 -51.35
CA ASP A 312 -20.79 1.88 -50.83
C ASP A 312 -19.89 3.11 -50.62
N LEU A 313 -19.03 3.04 -49.61
CA LEU A 313 -18.04 4.05 -49.22
C LEU A 313 -16.81 4.02 -50.17
N THR A 314 -17.02 4.39 -51.43
CA THR A 314 -16.05 4.20 -52.53
C THR A 314 -15.29 5.45 -52.95
N LYS A 315 -15.71 6.65 -52.55
CA LYS A 315 -15.04 7.89 -52.96
C LYS A 315 -13.87 8.17 -52.04
N ILE A 316 -12.67 8.33 -52.58
CA ILE A 316 -11.45 8.55 -51.81
C ILE A 316 -11.06 10.02 -51.91
N CYS A 317 -10.75 10.65 -50.78
CA CYS A 317 -10.20 12.00 -50.74
C CYS A 317 -8.76 12.01 -51.27
N SER A 318 -8.44 12.90 -52.21
CA SER A 318 -7.09 12.99 -52.80
C SER A 318 -6.00 13.48 -51.85
N GLU A 319 -6.37 14.11 -50.73
CA GLU A 319 -5.42 14.74 -49.81
C GLU A 319 -5.09 13.88 -48.59
N CYS A 320 -6.02 13.01 -48.15
CA CYS A 320 -5.84 12.21 -46.92
C CYS A 320 -6.34 10.77 -47.03
N ASP A 321 -6.71 10.30 -48.22
CA ASP A 321 -7.19 8.95 -48.51
C ASP A 321 -8.44 8.48 -47.71
N ALA A 322 -9.12 9.41 -47.04
CA ALA A 322 -10.38 9.11 -46.36
C ALA A 322 -11.46 8.65 -47.36
N LYS A 323 -12.20 7.61 -46.99
CA LYS A 323 -13.31 7.07 -47.79
C LYS A 323 -14.63 7.77 -47.45
N HIS A 324 -15.40 8.11 -48.47
CA HIS A 324 -16.66 8.87 -48.39
C HIS A 324 -17.75 8.24 -49.25
N PHE A 325 -19.00 8.53 -48.90
CA PHE A 325 -20.15 8.18 -49.74
C PHE A 325 -20.25 9.12 -50.93
N ALA A 326 -20.79 8.63 -52.06
CA ALA A 326 -20.95 9.44 -53.27
C ALA A 326 -21.82 10.69 -53.03
N LYS A 327 -22.81 10.60 -52.14
CA LYS A 327 -23.71 11.71 -51.76
C LYS A 327 -23.02 12.80 -50.94
N GLU A 328 -21.87 12.51 -50.32
CA GLU A 328 -21.10 13.48 -49.53
C GLU A 328 -20.13 14.30 -50.40
N MET A 329 -19.92 13.89 -51.65
CA MET A 329 -18.94 14.52 -52.54
C MET A 329 -19.37 15.95 -52.93
N PRO A 330 -18.61 16.99 -52.55
CA PRO A 330 -18.91 18.36 -52.95
C PRO A 330 -18.66 18.56 -54.45
N LYS A 331 -19.26 19.61 -55.04
CA LYS A 331 -19.04 19.95 -56.46
C LYS A 331 -17.56 20.13 -56.81
N ASP A 332 -16.78 20.67 -55.87
CA ASP A 332 -15.35 20.94 -56.02
C ASP A 332 -14.48 19.67 -55.86
N LYS A 333 -15.07 18.51 -55.59
CA LYS A 333 -14.41 17.21 -55.31
C LYS A 333 -13.42 17.22 -54.13
N LYS A 334 -13.34 18.33 -53.39
CA LYS A 334 -12.53 18.46 -52.17
C LYS A 334 -13.42 18.32 -50.93
N PHE A 335 -13.10 17.37 -50.07
CA PHE A 335 -13.88 17.08 -48.86
C PHE A 335 -13.51 18.03 -47.72
N GLN A 336 -14.53 18.65 -47.12
CA GLN A 336 -14.35 19.52 -45.95
C GLN A 336 -14.25 18.71 -44.65
N GLN A 337 -14.98 17.59 -44.54
CA GLN A 337 -15.14 16.84 -43.28
C GLN A 337 -13.90 16.06 -42.83
N CYS A 338 -13.02 15.64 -43.75
CA CYS A 338 -11.87 14.82 -43.40
C CYS A 338 -10.63 15.66 -43.07
N CYS A 339 -10.10 16.42 -44.03
CA CYS A 339 -8.85 17.18 -43.91
C CYS A 339 -9.03 18.67 -44.18
N ALA A 340 -10.29 19.18 -44.13
CA ALA A 340 -10.64 20.55 -44.49
C ALA A 340 -10.04 20.98 -45.84
N LYS A 341 -10.21 20.15 -46.88
CA LYS A 341 -9.66 20.35 -48.24
C LYS A 341 -8.13 20.37 -48.32
N GLY A 342 -7.45 19.61 -47.45
CA GLY A 342 -5.99 19.50 -47.40
C GLY A 342 -5.32 20.49 -46.44
N ASN A 343 -6.09 21.31 -45.73
CA ASN A 343 -5.56 22.27 -44.75
C ASN A 343 -5.12 21.60 -43.44
N VAL A 344 -5.59 20.39 -43.15
CA VAL A 344 -5.24 19.64 -41.94
C VAL A 344 -4.45 18.39 -42.33
N ILE A 345 -3.20 18.32 -41.85
CA ILE A 345 -2.37 17.12 -41.97
C ILE A 345 -2.80 16.16 -40.86
N LEU A 346 -3.44 15.05 -41.25
CA LEU A 346 -3.85 14.01 -40.31
C LEU A 346 -2.67 13.07 -40.05
N PRO A 347 -2.35 12.76 -38.78
CA PRO A 347 -1.38 11.72 -38.49
C PRO A 347 -1.87 10.36 -39.01
N PRO A 348 -0.96 9.46 -39.42
CA PRO A 348 -1.33 8.13 -39.89
C PRO A 348 -2.08 7.38 -38.78
N ALA A 349 -3.07 6.57 -39.18
CA ALA A 349 -3.83 5.76 -38.25
C ALA A 349 -2.89 4.82 -37.47
N LYS A 350 -3.00 4.84 -36.14
CA LYS A 350 -2.25 3.90 -35.30
C LYS A 350 -2.67 2.47 -35.66
N PRO A 351 -1.72 1.52 -35.78
CA PRO A 351 -2.08 0.13 -36.05
C PRO A 351 -2.95 -0.41 -34.90
N CYS A 352 -3.87 -1.31 -35.24
CA CYS A 352 -4.65 -2.05 -34.24
C CYS A 352 -3.67 -2.81 -33.32
N PRO A 353 -3.75 -2.65 -31.99
CA PRO A 353 -2.82 -3.31 -31.08
C PRO A 353 -3.02 -4.83 -31.05
N GLU A 354 -1.96 -5.57 -30.74
CA GLU A 354 -2.05 -6.99 -30.41
C GLU A 354 -2.43 -7.19 -28.93
N PRO A 355 -3.23 -8.22 -28.58
CA PRO A 355 -3.68 -9.33 -29.43
C PRO A 355 -4.95 -9.04 -30.28
N LEU A 356 -5.55 -7.85 -30.16
CA LEU A 356 -6.84 -7.54 -30.79
C LEU A 356 -6.81 -7.65 -32.32
N ALA A 357 -5.72 -7.20 -32.96
CA ALA A 357 -5.56 -7.33 -34.40
C ALA A 357 -5.61 -8.79 -34.87
N SER A 358 -4.85 -9.68 -34.21
CA SER A 358 -4.85 -11.11 -34.52
C SER A 358 -6.18 -11.80 -34.22
N LEU A 359 -6.90 -11.37 -33.18
CA LEU A 359 -8.24 -11.87 -32.85
C LEU A 359 -9.28 -11.52 -33.92
N LEU A 360 -9.29 -10.26 -34.38
CA LEU A 360 -10.24 -9.78 -35.39
C LEU A 360 -9.95 -10.35 -36.79
N GLN A 361 -8.70 -10.68 -37.09
CA GLN A 361 -8.28 -11.23 -38.38
C GLN A 361 -8.26 -12.76 -38.42
N ASN A 362 -8.76 -13.42 -37.37
CA ASN A 362 -8.79 -14.88 -37.24
C ASN A 362 -7.39 -15.54 -37.31
N ARG A 363 -6.37 -14.86 -36.80
CA ARG A 363 -4.98 -15.33 -36.74
C ARG A 363 -4.57 -15.84 -35.36
N HIS A 364 -5.35 -15.52 -34.33
CA HIS A 364 -5.14 -15.98 -32.96
C HIS A 364 -5.84 -17.34 -32.69
N PRO A 365 -5.28 -18.27 -31.88
CA PRO A 365 -5.91 -19.56 -31.58
C PRO A 365 -7.31 -19.43 -30.96
N LYS A 366 -7.54 -18.37 -30.18
CA LYS A 366 -8.84 -18.09 -29.53
C LYS A 366 -9.79 -17.23 -30.37
N SER A 367 -9.46 -16.90 -31.63
CA SER A 367 -10.25 -15.96 -32.45
C SER A 367 -11.71 -16.38 -32.63
N LYS A 368 -11.96 -17.66 -32.91
CA LYS A 368 -13.34 -18.19 -33.08
C LYS A 368 -14.17 -18.01 -31.80
N HIS A 369 -13.55 -18.27 -30.65
CA HIS A 369 -14.20 -18.12 -29.36
C HIS A 369 -14.43 -16.64 -29.02
N PHE A 370 -13.43 -15.79 -29.27
CA PHE A 370 -13.54 -14.34 -29.11
C PHE A 370 -14.68 -13.77 -29.94
N MET A 371 -14.76 -14.10 -31.24
CA MET A 371 -15.85 -13.62 -32.11
C MET A 371 -17.23 -14.11 -31.65
N LYS A 372 -17.32 -15.32 -31.11
CA LYS A 372 -18.57 -15.85 -30.53
C LYS A 372 -19.00 -15.07 -29.28
N GLN A 373 -18.06 -14.66 -28.45
CA GLN A 373 -18.30 -13.99 -27.15
C GLN A 373 -17.90 -12.49 -27.15
N ILE A 374 -17.79 -11.86 -28.34
CA ILE A 374 -17.19 -10.53 -28.48
C ILE A 374 -17.92 -9.47 -27.67
N ARG A 375 -19.25 -9.61 -27.52
CA ARG A 375 -20.06 -8.72 -26.70
C ARG A 375 -19.70 -8.83 -25.22
N ASN A 376 -19.47 -10.03 -24.71
CA ASN A 376 -19.11 -10.28 -23.32
C ASN A 376 -17.71 -9.75 -23.01
N TYR A 377 -16.72 -9.96 -23.90
CA TYR A 377 -15.40 -9.35 -23.77
C TYR A 377 -15.47 -7.82 -23.78
N ASN A 378 -16.22 -7.23 -24.71
CA ASN A 378 -16.38 -5.77 -24.79
C ASN A 378 -17.06 -5.22 -23.53
N SER A 379 -18.09 -5.88 -23.01
CA SER A 379 -18.76 -5.47 -21.77
C SER A 379 -17.88 -5.64 -20.54
N ALA A 380 -17.07 -6.70 -20.46
CA ALA A 380 -16.17 -6.95 -19.34
C ALA A 380 -15.03 -5.94 -19.23
N HIS A 381 -14.59 -5.39 -20.38
CA HIS A 381 -13.59 -4.33 -20.48
C HIS A 381 -14.22 -2.96 -20.78
N ALA A 382 -15.51 -2.77 -20.48
CA ALA A 382 -16.13 -1.47 -20.62
C ALA A 382 -15.71 -0.56 -19.45
N PHE A 383 -15.33 0.67 -19.76
CA PHE A 383 -14.96 1.66 -18.74
C PHE A 383 -16.17 2.26 -18.02
N ALA A 384 -17.32 2.35 -18.70
CA ALA A 384 -18.56 2.87 -18.14
C ALA A 384 -19.72 1.96 -18.53
N SER A 385 -20.71 1.88 -17.66
CA SER A 385 -21.96 1.21 -18.00
C SER A 385 -22.91 2.18 -18.72
N MET A 386 -23.84 1.63 -19.49
CA MET A 386 -24.88 2.41 -20.16
C MET A 386 -26.19 2.26 -19.38
N GLY A 387 -26.64 3.37 -18.79
CA GLY A 387 -27.95 3.49 -18.14
C GLY A 387 -28.99 4.00 -19.14
N ALA A 388 -30.03 3.21 -19.38
CA ALA A 388 -31.13 3.57 -20.26
C ALA A 388 -32.44 2.93 -19.77
N LYS A 389 -33.58 3.61 -19.98
CA LYS A 389 -34.90 3.00 -19.81
C LYS A 389 -35.20 2.14 -21.03
N PHE A 390 -35.10 0.82 -20.86
CA PHE A 390 -35.44 -0.15 -21.88
C PHE A 390 -36.95 -0.42 -21.87
N SER A 391 -37.63 -0.16 -22.98
CA SER A 391 -39.05 -0.47 -23.13
C SER A 391 -39.27 -1.36 -24.36
N PRO A 392 -39.05 -2.68 -24.26
CA PRO A 392 -39.14 -3.57 -25.41
C PRO A 392 -40.50 -3.38 -26.12
N PRO A 393 -40.52 -3.32 -27.46
CA PRO A 393 -41.77 -3.17 -28.20
C PRO A 393 -42.67 -4.41 -27.97
N PRO A 394 -43.99 -4.22 -27.76
CA PRO A 394 -44.91 -5.33 -27.59
C PRO A 394 -45.06 -6.12 -28.89
N GLY A 395 -45.02 -7.46 -28.83
CA GLY A 395 -45.26 -8.36 -29.96
C GLY A 395 -44.16 -9.39 -30.22
N ARG A 396 -44.35 -10.24 -31.23
CA ARG A 396 -43.30 -11.13 -31.77
C ARG A 396 -42.62 -10.42 -32.95
N GLY A 397 -41.32 -10.24 -32.88
CA GLY A 397 -40.51 -9.64 -33.94
C GLY A 397 -39.01 -9.86 -33.69
N PRO A 398 -38.15 -9.36 -34.58
CA PRO A 398 -36.70 -9.36 -34.37
C PRO A 398 -36.34 -8.71 -33.02
N THR A 399 -35.21 -9.12 -32.42
CA THR A 399 -34.76 -8.55 -31.14
C THR A 399 -34.42 -7.08 -31.31
N CYS A 400 -35.35 -6.21 -30.89
CA CYS A 400 -35.19 -4.76 -30.94
C CYS A 400 -34.96 -4.21 -29.53
N VAL A 401 -33.96 -3.33 -29.39
CA VAL A 401 -33.72 -2.56 -28.16
C VAL A 401 -34.33 -1.18 -28.36
N ARG A 402 -35.42 -0.86 -27.64
CA ARG A 402 -36.02 0.48 -27.64
C ARG A 402 -35.63 1.20 -26.37
N ILE A 403 -34.90 2.31 -26.54
CA ILE A 403 -34.48 3.20 -25.47
C ILE A 403 -35.38 4.42 -25.47
N GLN A 404 -36.00 4.73 -24.34
CA GLN A 404 -36.81 5.93 -24.15
C GLN A 404 -36.09 6.95 -23.27
N GLY A 405 -36.10 8.21 -23.70
CA GLY A 405 -35.49 9.31 -22.96
C GLY A 405 -33.98 9.43 -23.19
N GLN A 406 -33.27 9.91 -22.17
CA GLN A 406 -31.85 10.22 -22.24
C GLN A 406 -30.99 8.99 -21.92
N ILE A 407 -29.91 8.80 -22.67
CA ILE A 407 -28.88 7.79 -22.40
C ILE A 407 -27.88 8.38 -21.42
N TYR A 408 -27.63 7.68 -20.32
CA TYR A 408 -26.61 8.05 -19.34
C TYR A 408 -25.44 7.07 -19.43
N HIS A 409 -24.21 7.58 -19.43
CA HIS A 409 -23.03 6.75 -19.17
C HIS A 409 -22.76 6.83 -17.68
N GLN A 410 -22.91 5.71 -16.98
CA GLN A 410 -22.64 5.61 -15.56
C GLN A 410 -21.23 5.05 -15.39
N THR A 411 -20.29 5.95 -15.11
CA THR A 411 -19.02 5.59 -14.47
C THR A 411 -19.30 5.32 -13.01
N THR A 412 -18.76 4.25 -12.46
CA THR A 412 -18.87 4.01 -11.02
C THR A 412 -18.12 5.13 -10.28
N PRO A 413 -18.64 5.62 -9.14
CA PRO A 413 -17.91 6.59 -8.34
C PRO A 413 -16.60 5.95 -7.88
N LEU A 414 -15.48 6.60 -8.20
CA LEU A 414 -14.15 6.11 -7.83
C LEU A 414 -14.04 6.04 -6.31
N GLY A 415 -13.87 4.83 -5.77
CA GLY A 415 -13.75 4.57 -4.34
C GLY A 415 -13.56 3.09 -4.00
N GLU A 416 -13.20 2.77 -2.76
CA GLU A 416 -13.15 1.39 -2.26
C GLU A 416 -14.57 0.82 -2.23
N THR A 417 -14.83 -0.10 -3.16
CA THR A 417 -16.07 -0.87 -3.26
C THR A 417 -15.71 -2.35 -3.13
N ALA A 418 -16.48 -3.10 -2.34
CA ALA A 418 -16.32 -4.56 -2.21
C ALA A 418 -16.63 -5.31 -3.53
N ASN A 419 -17.28 -4.64 -4.48
CA ASN A 419 -17.56 -5.17 -5.81
C ASN A 419 -17.19 -4.14 -6.88
N PRO A 420 -15.89 -4.01 -7.20
CA PRO A 420 -15.40 -3.07 -8.21
C PRO A 420 -15.92 -3.44 -9.60
N ARG A 421 -16.47 -2.46 -10.32
CA ARG A 421 -17.00 -2.66 -11.68
C ARG A 421 -16.57 -1.53 -12.60
N TYR A 422 -16.57 -1.80 -13.90
CA TYR A 422 -16.30 -0.80 -14.93
C TYR A 422 -15.00 0.00 -14.67
N SER A 423 -15.10 1.30 -14.41
CA SER A 423 -13.96 2.20 -14.18
C SER A 423 -13.09 1.78 -13.01
N ASP A 424 -13.66 1.23 -11.94
CA ASP A 424 -12.90 0.86 -10.72
C ASP A 424 -11.86 -0.23 -11.01
N LEU A 425 -12.17 -1.13 -11.95
CA LEU A 425 -11.29 -2.24 -12.31
C LEU A 425 -9.96 -1.78 -12.90
N TYR A 426 -9.89 -0.57 -13.46
CA TYR A 426 -8.67 -0.02 -14.04
C TYR A 426 -7.71 0.55 -12.98
N PHE A 427 -8.17 0.80 -11.75
CA PHE A 427 -7.34 1.23 -10.63
C PHE A 427 -6.79 0.06 -9.80
N LEU A 428 -7.31 -1.15 -10.02
CA LEU A 428 -6.79 -2.38 -9.43
C LEU A 428 -5.63 -2.95 -10.26
N ASP A 429 -4.85 -3.82 -9.62
CA ASP A 429 -3.88 -4.66 -10.32
C ASP A 429 -4.57 -5.51 -11.40
N SER A 430 -3.85 -5.77 -12.51
CA SER A 430 -4.40 -6.45 -13.69
C SER A 430 -4.92 -7.86 -13.37
N ALA A 431 -4.23 -8.60 -12.49
CA ALA A 431 -4.66 -9.92 -12.08
C ALA A 431 -5.96 -9.84 -11.25
N GLN A 432 -5.99 -8.96 -10.25
CA GLN A 432 -7.18 -8.75 -9.42
C GLN A 432 -8.38 -8.29 -10.23
N ALA A 433 -8.20 -7.32 -11.14
CA ALA A 433 -9.24 -6.84 -12.04
C ALA A 433 -9.80 -7.96 -12.92
N THR A 434 -8.95 -8.89 -13.37
CA THR A 434 -9.38 -10.05 -14.16
C THR A 434 -10.17 -11.04 -13.31
N ASP A 435 -9.77 -11.30 -12.06
CA ASP A 435 -10.54 -12.16 -11.15
C ASP A 435 -11.95 -11.60 -10.91
N PHE A 436 -12.08 -10.29 -10.64
CA PHE A 436 -13.39 -9.65 -10.51
C PHE A 436 -14.21 -9.76 -11.80
N ARG A 437 -13.60 -9.57 -12.97
CA ARG A 437 -14.31 -9.74 -14.26
C ARG A 437 -14.75 -11.18 -14.50
N ALA A 438 -13.96 -12.18 -14.12
CA ALA A 438 -14.26 -13.59 -14.29
C ALA A 438 -15.38 -14.06 -13.34
N ASN A 439 -15.49 -13.46 -12.16
CA ASN A 439 -16.53 -13.77 -11.17
C ASN A 439 -17.91 -13.18 -11.51
N ILE A 440 -18.03 -12.36 -12.55
CA ILE A 440 -19.33 -11.87 -13.04
C ILE A 440 -19.99 -12.99 -13.86
N GLU A 441 -21.19 -13.41 -13.48
CA GLU A 441 -21.95 -14.48 -14.14
C GLU A 441 -22.10 -14.29 -15.65
N MET A 442 -22.32 -13.05 -16.08
CA MET A 442 -22.44 -12.67 -17.51
C MET A 442 -21.15 -12.92 -18.31
N ASN A 443 -20.01 -13.07 -17.65
CA ASN A 443 -18.70 -13.33 -18.27
C ASN A 443 -18.28 -14.80 -18.15
N SER A 444 -19.12 -15.68 -17.60
CA SER A 444 -18.83 -17.12 -17.44
C SER A 444 -18.40 -17.84 -18.73
N GLY A 445 -18.84 -17.33 -19.88
CA GLY A 445 -18.48 -17.84 -21.21
C GLY A 445 -17.15 -17.31 -21.76
N CYS A 446 -16.45 -16.40 -21.07
CA CYS A 446 -15.20 -15.80 -21.51
C CYS A 446 -13.98 -16.62 -21.04
N CYS A 447 -12.93 -16.62 -21.86
CA CYS A 447 -11.66 -17.25 -21.56
C CYS A 447 -10.81 -16.29 -20.72
N ARG A 448 -10.55 -16.66 -19.47
CA ARG A 448 -9.78 -15.86 -18.51
C ARG A 448 -8.44 -15.37 -19.06
N THR A 449 -7.62 -16.25 -19.62
CA THR A 449 -6.30 -15.87 -20.17
C THR A 449 -6.42 -14.85 -21.31
N LEU A 450 -7.49 -14.91 -22.10
CA LEU A 450 -7.73 -13.88 -23.13
C LEU A 450 -8.16 -12.54 -22.52
N MET A 451 -8.91 -12.56 -21.40
CA MET A 451 -9.27 -11.34 -20.67
C MET A 451 -8.03 -10.66 -20.07
N GLU A 452 -7.08 -11.44 -19.56
CA GLU A 452 -5.80 -10.94 -19.06
C GLU A 452 -4.96 -10.30 -20.18
N GLU A 453 -4.83 -10.99 -21.33
CA GLU A 453 -4.11 -10.46 -22.51
C GLU A 453 -4.73 -9.14 -23.02
N LEU A 454 -6.07 -9.05 -23.05
CA LEU A 454 -6.79 -7.84 -23.45
C LEU A 454 -6.66 -6.71 -22.43
N ASP A 455 -6.69 -7.01 -21.13
CA ASP A 455 -6.51 -6.02 -20.07
C ASP A 455 -5.09 -5.43 -20.10
N ALA A 456 -4.07 -6.27 -20.27
CA ALA A 456 -2.69 -5.83 -20.42
C ALA A 456 -2.53 -4.87 -21.61
N MET A 457 -3.10 -5.24 -22.77
CA MET A 457 -3.10 -4.39 -23.97
C MET A 457 -3.76 -3.03 -23.72
N LEU A 458 -4.88 -2.99 -22.98
CA LEU A 458 -5.58 -1.74 -22.68
C LEU A 458 -4.76 -0.85 -21.73
N ARG A 459 -4.10 -1.44 -20.73
CA ARG A 459 -3.27 -0.70 -19.76
C ARG A 459 -1.98 -0.14 -20.35
N GLU A 460 -1.34 -0.87 -21.25
CA GLU A 460 -0.13 -0.41 -21.96
C GLU A 460 -0.37 0.90 -22.73
N LYS A 461 -1.59 1.08 -23.28
CA LYS A 461 -1.99 2.26 -24.04
C LYS A 461 -2.43 3.45 -23.19
N ILE A 462 -2.85 3.21 -21.94
CA ILE A 462 -3.28 4.27 -21.01
C ILE A 462 -2.08 4.92 -20.31
N LEU A 463 -0.95 4.21 -20.19
CA LEU A 463 0.27 4.67 -19.50
C LEU A 463 1.34 5.28 -20.42
N THR A 464 1.05 5.48 -21.70
CA THR A 464 1.97 6.16 -22.63
C THR A 464 1.50 7.60 -22.86
N PRO A 465 2.23 8.62 -22.38
CA PRO A 465 1.85 10.03 -22.51
C PRO A 465 1.79 10.54 -23.96
#